data_AF-A0A1M7MZ49-F1
#
_entry.id   AF-A0A1M7MZ49-F1
#
_cell.length_a   1.000
_cell.length_b   1.000
_cell.length_c   1.000
_cell.angle_alpha   90.00
_cell.angle_beta   90.00
_cell.angle_gamma   90.00
#
_symmetry.space_group_name_H-M   'P 1'
#
loop_
_entity.id
_entity.type
_entity.pdbx_description
1 polymer ?
#
loop_
_entity_poly.entity_id
_entity_poly.type
_entity_poly.pdbx_seq_one_letter_code
_entity_poly.pdbx_strand_id
1 'polypeptide(L)'
;MESSNTSIRYELHDKLDRYYVTIVNKETDEVVNEIPPHKLLGAYASIVELMGFIVDEKLQGITMEERSLMAYQQYQAYQNNSVNTASPGELTLMLYNGCLKFIKHAKKAIEEKDYQNKNIMIQKTQDIVRELMVTLDQNTPITKEIMPLYDYVYHALTQANIHNDLEQLEQARSILEDFRNTWKEVIKKERIRQHGQGVNA
;
A
#
# COMPACT_ATOMS: atom_id res chain seq x y z
N MET A 1 17.47 -25.18 23.30
CA MET A 1 16.52 -24.46 22.43
C MET A 1 15.74 -23.53 23.34
N GLU A 2 16.17 -22.27 23.46
CA GLU A 2 15.43 -21.28 24.24
C GLU A 2 14.12 -20.98 23.52
N SER A 3 13.01 -21.29 24.18
CA SER A 3 11.67 -20.93 23.77
C SER A 3 11.55 -19.40 23.80
N SER A 4 11.48 -18.77 22.63
CA SER A 4 11.36 -17.31 22.51
C SER A 4 10.21 -16.79 23.36
N ASN A 5 10.53 -15.94 24.33
CA ASN A 5 9.61 -15.45 25.36
C ASN A 5 8.72 -14.31 24.80
N THR A 6 7.88 -14.60 23.80
CA THR A 6 7.03 -13.60 23.13
C THR A 6 5.54 -13.76 23.47
N SER A 7 4.78 -12.66 23.39
CA SER A 7 3.32 -12.60 23.53
C SER A 7 2.68 -11.78 22.41
N ILE A 8 1.41 -12.04 22.16
CA ILE A 8 0.58 -11.29 21.21
C ILE A 8 -0.09 -10.13 21.94
N ARG A 9 -0.01 -8.93 21.38
CA ARG A 9 -0.72 -7.72 21.81
C ARG A 9 -1.58 -7.21 20.65
N TYR A 10 -2.76 -6.72 20.96
CA TYR A 10 -3.66 -6.11 19.99
C TYR A 10 -3.60 -4.59 20.15
N GLU A 11 -3.30 -3.87 19.08
CA GLU A 11 -3.18 -2.41 19.07
C GLU A 11 -4.16 -1.81 18.07
N LEU A 12 -4.84 -0.72 18.46
CA LEU A 12 -5.79 -0.01 17.60
C LEU A 12 -5.02 0.94 16.68
N HIS A 13 -5.27 0.87 15.37
CA HIS A 13 -4.75 1.84 14.41
C HIS A 13 -5.77 2.97 14.21
N ASP A 14 -5.44 4.18 14.71
CA ASP A 14 -6.36 5.32 14.79
C ASP A 14 -7.02 5.70 13.45
N LYS A 15 -6.31 5.58 12.33
CA LYS A 15 -6.86 5.93 10.99
C LYS A 15 -7.72 4.83 10.36
N LEU A 16 -7.62 3.60 10.86
CA LEU A 16 -8.34 2.44 10.32
C LEU A 16 -9.45 1.97 11.25
N ASP A 17 -9.53 2.54 12.46
CA ASP A 17 -10.41 2.11 13.54
C ASP A 17 -10.39 0.59 13.77
N ARG A 18 -9.18 0.01 13.74
CA ARG A 18 -9.00 -1.45 13.75
C ARG A 18 -7.82 -1.94 14.52
N TYR A 19 -8.03 -3.09 15.16
CA TYR A 19 -7.00 -3.82 15.89
C TYR A 19 -6.08 -4.59 14.94
N TYR A 20 -4.78 -4.42 15.11
CA TYR A 20 -3.73 -5.23 14.49
C TYR A 20 -2.93 -5.98 15.56
N VAL A 21 -2.16 -6.98 15.12
CA VAL A 21 -1.43 -7.90 15.99
C VAL A 21 0.03 -7.48 16.04
N THR A 22 0.52 -7.16 17.24
CA THR A 22 1.94 -6.97 17.54
C THR A 22 2.46 -8.16 18.35
N ILE A 23 3.65 -8.64 18.00
CA ILE A 23 4.39 -9.66 18.75
C ILE A 23 5.40 -8.89 19.60
N VAL A 24 5.28 -9.05 20.91
CA VAL A 24 6.09 -8.33 21.90
C VAL A 24 6.91 -9.28 22.73
N ASN A 25 8.11 -8.88 23.09
CA ASN A 25 8.97 -9.60 24.01
C ASN A 25 8.39 -9.45 25.44
N LYS A 26 8.19 -10.56 26.15
CA LYS A 26 7.59 -10.57 27.50
C LYS A 26 8.50 -9.97 28.58
N GLU A 27 9.80 -9.92 28.34
CA GLU A 27 10.80 -9.44 29.32
C GLU A 27 11.09 -7.96 29.15
N THR A 28 11.09 -7.46 27.91
CA THR A 28 11.44 -6.05 27.59
C THR A 28 10.22 -5.20 27.21
N ASP A 29 9.07 -5.83 26.97
CA ASP A 29 7.84 -5.20 26.47
C ASP A 29 7.96 -4.55 25.08
N GLU A 30 9.11 -4.75 24.41
CA GLU A 30 9.41 -4.21 23.08
C GLU A 30 8.70 -4.98 21.98
N VAL A 31 8.25 -4.26 20.94
CA VAL A 31 7.66 -4.84 19.74
C VAL A 31 8.75 -5.52 18.91
N VAL A 32 8.64 -6.84 18.77
CA VAL A 32 9.56 -7.69 18.03
C VAL A 32 9.12 -7.85 16.58
N ASN A 33 7.80 -7.85 16.32
CA ASN A 33 7.25 -7.95 14.96
C ASN A 33 5.80 -7.45 14.90
N GLU A 34 5.33 -6.95 13.76
CA GLU A 34 3.96 -6.48 13.54
C GLU A 34 3.37 -7.13 12.29
N ILE A 35 2.11 -7.56 12.35
CA ILE A 35 1.43 -8.20 11.22
C ILE A 35 0.06 -7.52 11.01
N PRO A 36 -0.13 -6.69 9.96
CA PRO A 36 0.88 -6.11 9.06
C PRO A 36 1.65 -4.95 9.72
N PRO A 37 2.82 -4.53 9.18
CA PRO A 37 3.57 -3.38 9.69
C PRO A 37 2.71 -2.12 9.83
N HIS A 38 2.85 -1.38 10.92
CA HIS A 38 2.03 -0.21 11.24
C HIS A 38 2.10 0.87 10.15
N LYS A 39 3.26 1.04 9.50
CA LYS A 39 3.41 1.99 8.39
C LYS A 39 2.69 1.52 7.11
N LEU A 40 2.63 0.21 6.84
CA LEU A 40 1.81 -0.41 5.79
C LEU A 40 0.31 -0.16 6.04
N LEU A 41 -0.12 -0.20 7.31
CA LEU A 41 -1.47 0.17 7.69
C LEU A 41 -1.76 1.65 7.40
N GLY A 42 -0.81 2.55 7.65
CA GLY A 42 -0.93 3.97 7.29
C GLY A 42 -1.05 4.21 5.77
N ALA A 43 -0.28 3.48 4.97
CA ALA A 43 -0.36 3.53 3.50
C ALA A 43 -1.72 3.00 2.99
N TYR A 44 -2.20 1.89 3.57
CA TYR A 44 -3.52 1.33 3.28
C TYR A 44 -4.65 2.30 3.65
N ALA A 45 -4.59 2.95 4.82
CA ALA A 45 -5.54 3.98 5.23
C ALA A 45 -5.60 5.12 4.20
N SER A 46 -4.46 5.54 3.68
CA SER A 46 -4.36 6.61 2.68
C SER A 46 -5.02 6.24 1.33
N ILE A 47 -4.98 4.95 0.94
CA ILE A 47 -5.66 4.41 -0.25
C ILE A 47 -7.17 4.39 -0.03
N VAL A 48 -7.60 3.97 1.16
CA VAL A 48 -9.01 3.95 1.56
C VAL A 48 -9.61 5.34 1.56
N GLU A 49 -8.94 6.30 2.20
CA GLU A 49 -9.36 7.71 2.22
C GLU A 49 -9.47 8.27 0.79
N LEU A 50 -8.54 7.91 -0.11
CA LEU A 50 -8.64 8.28 -1.52
C LEU A 50 -9.87 7.66 -2.19
N MET A 51 -10.13 6.36 -1.98
CA MET A 51 -11.33 5.72 -2.56
C MET A 51 -12.62 6.39 -2.07
N GLY A 52 -12.61 6.91 -0.84
CA GLY A 52 -13.68 7.76 -0.31
C GLY A 52 -13.75 9.17 -0.94
N PHE A 53 -12.63 9.71 -1.39
CA PHE A 53 -12.56 10.98 -2.11
C PHE A 53 -12.93 10.86 -3.59
N ILE A 54 -12.86 9.65 -4.19
CA ILE A 54 -13.28 9.37 -5.57
C ILE A 54 -14.78 9.02 -5.56
N VAL A 55 -15.60 9.98 -5.18
CA VAL A 55 -16.99 10.05 -5.65
C VAL A 55 -17.00 11.14 -6.73
N ASP A 56 -17.25 10.70 -7.97
CA ASP A 56 -17.18 11.39 -9.28
C ASP A 56 -17.36 12.94 -9.30
N GLU A 57 -16.66 13.63 -10.21
CA GLU A 57 -16.86 15.05 -10.59
C GLU A 57 -18.32 15.35 -10.99
N LYS A 58 -19.14 14.32 -11.23
CA LYS A 58 -20.60 14.39 -11.45
C LYS A 58 -21.43 14.72 -10.20
N LEU A 59 -20.81 14.93 -9.04
CA LEU A 59 -21.49 15.10 -7.75
C LEU A 59 -21.39 16.53 -7.18
N GLN A 60 -21.56 17.52 -8.05
CA GLN A 60 -21.88 18.87 -7.60
C GLN A 60 -23.26 18.84 -6.92
N GLY A 61 -23.30 18.81 -5.57
CA GLY A 61 -24.55 18.89 -4.81
C GLY A 61 -24.60 18.13 -3.47
N ILE A 62 -23.67 17.21 -3.19
CA ILE A 62 -23.63 16.47 -1.91
C ILE A 62 -22.66 17.09 -0.90
N THR A 63 -23.11 17.13 0.35
CA THR A 63 -22.39 17.69 1.51
C THR A 63 -21.19 16.84 1.91
N MET A 64 -20.22 17.43 2.62
CA MET A 64 -19.04 16.71 3.12
C MET A 64 -19.39 15.52 4.03
N GLU A 65 -20.50 15.62 4.75
CA GLU A 65 -20.99 14.60 5.66
C GLU A 65 -21.49 13.37 4.89
N GLU A 66 -22.25 13.59 3.82
CA GLU A 66 -22.73 12.52 2.92
C GLU A 66 -21.58 11.85 2.17
N ARG A 67 -20.57 12.62 1.74
CA ARG A 67 -19.35 12.09 1.11
C ARG A 67 -18.58 11.20 2.08
N SER A 68 -18.44 11.63 3.34
CA SER A 68 -17.75 10.88 4.38
C SER A 68 -18.47 9.58 4.71
N LEU A 69 -19.81 9.59 4.71
CA LEU A 69 -20.62 8.40 4.94
C LEU A 69 -20.52 7.39 3.79
N MET A 70 -20.53 7.84 2.53
CA MET A 70 -20.36 6.97 1.36
C MET A 70 -18.95 6.36 1.29
N ALA A 71 -17.93 7.19 1.55
CA ALA A 71 -16.55 6.75 1.70
C ALA A 71 -16.40 5.65 2.76
N TYR A 72 -17.03 5.87 3.92
CA TYR A 72 -17.06 4.91 5.00
C TYR A 72 -17.77 3.60 4.61
N GLN A 73 -18.89 3.67 3.89
CA GLN A 73 -19.59 2.47 3.40
C GLN A 73 -18.78 1.68 2.37
N GLN A 74 -18.13 2.34 1.42
CA GLN A 74 -17.24 1.69 0.44
C GLN A 74 -16.00 1.10 1.10
N TYR A 75 -15.44 1.79 2.08
CA TYR A 75 -14.37 1.27 2.93
C TYR A 75 -14.80 0.01 3.69
N GLN A 76 -15.96 0.03 4.34
CA GLN A 76 -16.51 -1.12 5.08
C GLN A 76 -16.78 -2.31 4.15
N ALA A 77 -17.34 -2.07 2.96
CA ALA A 77 -17.55 -3.10 1.94
C ALA A 77 -16.23 -3.70 1.42
N TYR A 78 -15.18 -2.87 1.29
CA TYR A 78 -13.85 -3.29 0.86
C TYR A 78 -13.09 -4.05 1.96
N GLN A 79 -13.19 -3.60 3.21
CA GLN A 79 -12.64 -4.29 4.37
C GLN A 79 -13.24 -5.68 4.58
N ASN A 80 -14.57 -5.77 4.60
CA ASN A 80 -15.29 -7.01 4.91
C ASN A 80 -15.05 -8.10 3.87
N ASN A 81 -14.79 -7.75 2.61
CA ASN A 81 -14.64 -8.71 1.52
C ASN A 81 -13.18 -8.98 1.10
N SER A 82 -12.23 -8.09 1.39
CA SER A 82 -10.89 -8.20 0.78
C SER A 82 -9.71 -7.99 1.74
N VAL A 83 -9.81 -7.18 2.78
CA VAL A 83 -8.62 -6.84 3.59
C VAL A 83 -8.48 -7.70 4.84
N ASN A 84 -9.60 -8.15 5.42
CA ASN A 84 -9.58 -8.97 6.64
C ASN A 84 -9.17 -10.41 6.36
N THR A 85 -9.22 -10.80 5.09
CA THR A 85 -8.92 -12.14 4.59
C THR A 85 -7.77 -12.13 3.58
N ALA A 86 -7.20 -10.97 3.26
CA ALA A 86 -6.08 -10.86 2.33
C ALA A 86 -4.81 -11.44 2.94
N SER A 87 -4.16 -12.31 2.18
CA SER A 87 -2.80 -12.73 2.41
C SER A 87 -1.83 -11.53 2.31
N PRO A 88 -0.64 -11.60 2.95
CA PRO A 88 0.39 -10.56 2.82
C PRO A 88 0.73 -10.21 1.37
N GLY A 89 0.73 -11.20 0.46
CA GLY A 89 0.95 -10.97 -0.96
C GLY A 89 -0.12 -10.11 -1.63
N GLU A 90 -1.39 -10.26 -1.23
CA GLU A 90 -2.51 -9.46 -1.74
C GLU A 90 -2.45 -8.01 -1.25
N LEU A 91 -2.03 -7.78 -0.01
CA LEU A 91 -1.79 -6.43 0.52
C LEU A 91 -0.70 -5.70 -0.29
N THR A 92 0.41 -6.38 -0.60
CA THR A 92 1.45 -5.83 -1.48
C THR A 92 0.91 -5.50 -2.87
N LEU A 93 0.08 -6.37 -3.45
CA LEU A 93 -0.55 -6.10 -4.75
C LEU A 93 -1.47 -4.87 -4.69
N MET A 94 -2.21 -4.70 -3.60
CA MET A 94 -3.06 -3.54 -3.38
C MET A 94 -2.27 -2.24 -3.26
N LEU A 95 -1.13 -2.25 -2.58
CA LEU A 95 -0.21 -1.11 -2.53
C LEU A 95 0.24 -0.67 -3.91
N TYR A 96 0.72 -1.61 -4.75
CA TYR A 96 1.11 -1.28 -6.11
C TYR A 96 -0.04 -0.69 -6.93
N ASN A 97 -1.25 -1.26 -6.81
CA ASN A 97 -2.43 -0.69 -7.47
C ASN A 97 -2.74 0.73 -6.94
N GLY A 98 -2.53 0.98 -5.64
CA GLY A 98 -2.60 2.30 -5.02
C GLY A 98 -1.62 3.29 -5.66
N CYS A 99 -0.34 2.93 -5.79
CA CYS A 99 0.67 3.75 -6.46
C CYS A 99 0.25 4.14 -7.88
N LEU A 100 -0.18 3.17 -8.69
CA LEU A 100 -0.59 3.43 -10.09
C LEU A 100 -1.79 4.38 -10.18
N LYS A 101 -2.74 4.26 -9.24
CA LYS A 101 -3.87 5.20 -9.12
C LYS A 101 -3.38 6.61 -8.76
N PHE A 102 -2.54 6.74 -7.73
CA PHE A 102 -2.00 8.04 -7.31
C PHE A 102 -1.20 8.72 -8.42
N ILE A 103 -0.36 7.96 -9.14
CA ILE A 103 0.39 8.47 -10.29
C ILE A 103 -0.56 8.97 -11.39
N LYS A 104 -1.62 8.23 -11.71
CA LYS A 104 -2.64 8.67 -12.68
C LYS A 104 -3.28 10.01 -12.26
N HIS A 105 -3.59 10.17 -10.97
CA HIS A 105 -4.15 11.43 -10.47
C HIS A 105 -3.11 12.56 -10.45
N ALA A 106 -1.85 12.28 -10.11
CA ALA A 106 -0.77 13.26 -10.19
C ALA A 106 -0.58 13.78 -11.63
N LYS A 107 -0.67 12.89 -12.62
CA LYS A 107 -0.63 13.25 -14.05
C LYS A 107 -1.77 14.20 -14.42
N LYS A 108 -3.02 13.86 -14.10
CA LYS A 108 -4.19 14.73 -14.33
C LYS A 108 -4.00 16.10 -13.66
N ALA A 109 -3.53 16.12 -12.41
CA ALA A 109 -3.29 17.35 -11.67
C ALA A 109 -2.18 18.22 -12.29
N ILE A 110 -1.13 17.63 -12.88
CA ILE A 110 -0.12 18.39 -13.65
C ILE A 110 -0.75 19.03 -14.89
N GLU A 111 -1.54 18.27 -15.64
CA GLU A 111 -2.23 18.74 -16.87
C GLU A 111 -3.20 19.90 -16.55
N GLU A 112 -3.88 19.83 -15.41
CA GLU A 112 -4.82 20.85 -14.93
C GLU A 112 -4.16 22.01 -14.16
N LYS A 113 -2.84 21.96 -13.97
CA LYS A 113 -2.05 22.92 -13.15
C LYS A 113 -2.48 22.97 -11.68
N ASP A 114 -3.10 21.92 -11.16
CA ASP A 114 -3.38 21.74 -9.74
C ASP A 114 -2.14 21.18 -9.02
N TYR A 115 -1.19 22.07 -8.75
CA TYR A 115 0.10 21.69 -8.16
C TYR A 115 -0.02 21.19 -6.72
N GLN A 116 -1.05 21.62 -5.98
CA GLN A 116 -1.29 21.15 -4.62
C GLN A 116 -1.72 19.68 -4.64
N ASN A 117 -2.73 19.33 -5.45
CA ASN A 117 -3.15 17.94 -5.55
C ASN A 117 -2.07 17.05 -6.18
N LYS A 118 -1.34 17.52 -7.19
CA LYS A 118 -0.14 16.82 -7.69
C LYS A 118 0.81 16.46 -6.55
N ASN A 119 1.20 17.43 -5.73
CA ASN A 119 2.15 17.23 -4.64
C ASN A 119 1.63 16.21 -3.61
N ILE A 120 0.34 16.25 -3.29
CA ILE A 120 -0.29 15.29 -2.38
C ILE A 120 -0.26 13.87 -2.98
N MET A 121 -0.63 13.71 -4.25
CA MET A 121 -0.66 12.40 -4.91
C MET A 121 0.73 11.78 -5.06
N ILE A 122 1.74 12.60 -5.39
CA ILE A 122 3.12 12.11 -5.48
C ILE A 122 3.64 11.69 -4.10
N GLN A 123 3.41 12.48 -3.04
CA GLN A 123 3.82 12.10 -1.68
C GLN A 123 3.16 10.80 -1.22
N LYS A 124 1.87 10.61 -1.49
CA LYS A 124 1.18 9.34 -1.19
C LYS A 124 1.81 8.15 -1.91
N THR A 125 2.28 8.34 -3.14
CA THR A 125 3.02 7.30 -3.88
C THR A 125 4.38 7.02 -3.23
N GLN A 126 5.12 8.08 -2.87
CA GLN A 126 6.42 7.98 -2.20
C GLN A 126 6.33 7.28 -0.84
N ASP A 127 5.26 7.53 -0.08
CA ASP A 127 5.00 6.85 1.19
C ASP A 127 4.85 5.34 1.02
N ILE A 128 4.09 4.90 0.02
CA ILE A 128 3.95 3.47 -0.30
C ILE A 128 5.29 2.88 -0.74
N VAL A 129 6.03 3.57 -1.62
CA VAL A 129 7.32 3.06 -2.11
C VAL A 129 8.31 2.90 -0.95
N ARG A 130 8.42 3.88 -0.05
CA ARG A 130 9.24 3.75 1.17
C ARG A 130 8.81 2.59 2.03
N GLU A 131 7.52 2.36 2.16
CA GLU A 131 7.04 1.25 2.95
C GLU A 131 7.42 -0.11 2.34
N LEU A 132 7.28 -0.24 1.03
CA LEU A 132 7.74 -1.43 0.30
C LEU A 132 9.25 -1.65 0.45
N MET A 133 10.05 -0.59 0.55
CA MET A 133 11.50 -0.68 0.79
C MET A 133 11.81 -1.18 2.20
N VAL A 134 11.14 -0.61 3.22
CA VAL A 134 11.39 -0.93 4.63
C VAL A 134 10.90 -2.34 4.99
N THR A 135 9.82 -2.81 4.36
CA THR A 135 9.22 -4.13 4.61
C THR A 135 9.83 -5.27 3.80
N LEU A 136 10.80 -4.96 2.94
CA LEU A 136 11.48 -5.95 2.10
C LEU A 136 12.43 -6.82 2.93
N ASP A 137 12.36 -8.14 2.77
CA ASP A 137 13.23 -9.09 3.48
C ASP A 137 14.68 -8.96 2.99
N GLN A 138 15.53 -8.37 3.84
CA GLN A 138 16.94 -8.11 3.56
C GLN A 138 17.79 -9.39 3.43
N ASN A 139 17.27 -10.54 3.85
CA ASN A 139 17.99 -11.81 3.80
C ASN A 139 17.89 -12.50 2.44
N THR A 140 17.07 -11.97 1.52
CA THR A 140 16.90 -12.55 0.20
C THR A 140 17.82 -11.90 -0.84
N PRO A 141 18.48 -12.66 -1.72
CA PRO A 141 19.34 -12.09 -2.77
C PRO A 141 18.62 -11.10 -3.68
N ILE A 142 17.34 -11.34 -3.94
CA ILE A 142 16.50 -10.50 -4.82
C ILE A 142 16.31 -9.08 -4.28
N THR A 143 16.42 -8.87 -2.96
CA THR A 143 16.35 -7.54 -2.36
C THR A 143 17.43 -6.60 -2.89
N LYS A 144 18.64 -7.11 -3.16
CA LYS A 144 19.74 -6.32 -3.74
C LYS A 144 19.46 -5.87 -5.18
N GLU A 145 18.59 -6.59 -5.88
CA GLU A 145 18.18 -6.28 -7.25
C GLU A 145 16.98 -5.32 -7.28
N ILE A 146 16.07 -5.42 -6.30
CA ILE A 146 14.85 -4.61 -6.23
C ILE A 146 15.12 -3.23 -5.58
N MET A 147 15.97 -3.16 -4.55
CA MET A 147 16.20 -1.91 -3.81
C MET A 147 16.63 -0.72 -4.70
N PRO A 148 17.58 -0.88 -5.65
CA PRO A 148 17.97 0.21 -6.54
C PRO A 148 16.83 0.70 -7.45
N LEU A 149 15.90 -0.19 -7.80
CA LEU A 149 14.73 0.16 -8.62
C LEU A 149 13.75 1.00 -7.80
N TYR A 150 13.53 0.68 -6.52
CA TYR A 150 12.72 1.54 -5.65
C TYR A 150 13.36 2.89 -5.38
N ASP A 151 14.68 2.94 -5.15
CA ASP A 151 15.42 4.20 -5.01
C ASP A 151 15.24 5.09 -6.25
N TYR A 152 15.36 4.49 -7.44
CA TYR A 152 15.13 5.20 -8.70
C TYR A 152 13.68 5.68 -8.82
N VAL A 153 12.68 4.85 -8.52
CA VAL A 153 11.26 5.25 -8.53
C VAL A 153 11.03 6.45 -7.59
N TYR A 154 11.56 6.39 -6.38
CA TYR A 154 11.44 7.47 -5.40
C TYR A 154 12.08 8.78 -5.92
N HIS A 155 13.26 8.67 -6.53
CA HIS A 155 13.95 9.80 -7.14
C HIS A 155 13.15 10.39 -8.32
N ALA A 156 12.67 9.56 -9.23
CA ALA A 156 11.86 9.98 -10.37
C ALA A 156 10.58 10.71 -9.93
N LEU A 157 9.88 10.18 -8.91
CA LEU A 157 8.73 10.85 -8.30
C LEU A 157 9.10 12.23 -7.73
N THR A 158 10.28 12.36 -7.12
CA THR A 158 10.78 13.64 -6.60
C THR A 158 11.03 14.63 -7.74
N GLN A 159 11.69 14.20 -8.82
CA GLN A 159 11.93 15.04 -10.00
C GLN A 159 10.63 15.47 -10.67
N ALA A 160 9.68 14.54 -10.84
CA ALA A 160 8.34 14.81 -11.35
C ALA A 160 7.63 15.88 -10.51
N ASN A 161 7.74 15.81 -9.18
CA ASN A 161 7.09 16.77 -8.30
C ASN A 161 7.72 18.16 -8.40
N ILE A 162 9.05 18.26 -8.36
CA ILE A 162 9.76 19.54 -8.39
C ILE A 162 9.55 20.24 -9.74
N HIS A 163 9.65 19.50 -10.84
CA HIS A 163 9.69 20.07 -12.19
C HIS A 163 8.37 19.97 -12.97
N ASN A 164 7.34 19.34 -12.40
CA ASN A 164 6.12 18.95 -13.12
C ASN A 164 6.43 18.05 -14.34
N ASP A 165 7.45 17.20 -14.20
CA ASP A 165 7.96 16.36 -15.27
C ASP A 165 7.10 15.10 -15.44
N LEU A 166 6.29 15.10 -16.49
CA LEU A 166 5.41 13.98 -16.85
C LEU A 166 6.19 12.74 -17.30
N GLU A 167 7.39 12.91 -17.84
CA GLU A 167 8.23 11.80 -18.29
C GLU A 167 8.78 11.04 -17.08
N GLN A 168 9.30 11.76 -16.09
CA GLN A 168 9.75 11.17 -14.82
C GLN A 168 8.61 10.45 -14.09
N LEU A 169 7.42 11.03 -14.11
CA LEU A 169 6.23 10.42 -13.51
C LEU A 169 5.86 9.11 -14.23
N GLU A 170 5.97 9.07 -15.56
CA GLU A 170 5.69 7.89 -16.37
C GLU A 170 6.77 6.80 -16.21
N GLN A 171 8.04 7.17 -16.07
CA GLN A 171 9.13 6.24 -15.76
C GLN A 171 8.89 5.53 -14.42
N ALA A 172 8.52 6.28 -13.38
CA ALA A 172 8.12 5.71 -12.09
C ALA A 172 6.89 4.78 -12.24
N ARG A 173 5.89 5.19 -13.03
CA ARG A 173 4.68 4.40 -13.30
C ARG A 173 5.01 3.05 -13.93
N SER A 174 5.88 3.04 -14.93
CA SER A 174 6.24 1.84 -15.70
C SER A 174 6.85 0.77 -14.79
N ILE A 175 7.82 1.15 -13.95
CA ILE A 175 8.49 0.21 -13.04
C ILE A 175 7.51 -0.35 -12.02
N LEU A 176 6.66 0.51 -11.44
CA LEU A 176 5.64 0.07 -10.49
C LEU A 176 4.59 -0.84 -11.14
N GLU A 177 4.27 -0.64 -12.41
CA GLU A 177 3.38 -1.51 -13.17
C GLU A 177 4.00 -2.89 -13.43
N ASP A 178 5.28 -2.94 -13.80
CA ASP A 178 6.00 -4.20 -13.99
C ASP A 178 6.12 -5.00 -12.68
N PHE A 179 6.38 -4.32 -11.56
CA PHE A 179 6.38 -4.94 -10.24
C PHE A 179 4.99 -5.47 -9.86
N ARG A 180 3.94 -4.67 -10.07
CA ARG A 180 2.55 -5.10 -9.86
C ARG A 180 2.24 -6.37 -10.64
N ASN A 181 2.59 -6.39 -11.93
CA ASN A 181 2.29 -7.50 -12.84
C ASN A 181 3.07 -8.76 -12.43
N THR A 182 4.36 -8.61 -12.12
CA THR A 182 5.19 -9.70 -11.61
C THR A 182 4.62 -10.29 -10.33
N TRP A 183 4.23 -9.44 -9.38
CA TRP A 183 3.70 -9.88 -8.09
C TRP A 183 2.35 -10.59 -8.21
N LYS A 184 1.50 -10.14 -9.14
CA LYS A 184 0.24 -10.81 -9.48
C LYS A 184 0.48 -12.25 -9.95
N GLU A 185 1.50 -12.47 -10.78
CA GLU A 185 1.87 -13.83 -11.23
C GLU A 185 2.45 -14.69 -10.11
N VAL A 186 3.23 -14.11 -9.19
CA VAL A 186 3.73 -14.81 -7.99
C VAL A 186 2.57 -15.31 -7.12
N ILE A 187 1.59 -14.45 -6.82
CA ILE A 187 0.40 -14.83 -6.03
C ILE A 187 -0.38 -15.96 -6.72
N LYS A 188 -0.53 -15.88 -8.05
CA LYS A 188 -1.22 -16.92 -8.83
C LYS A 188 -0.51 -18.27 -8.72
N LYS A 189 0.82 -18.29 -8.86
CA LYS A 189 1.63 -19.51 -8.70
C LYS A 189 1.55 -20.08 -7.28
N GLU A 190 1.60 -19.23 -6.27
CA GLU A 190 1.50 -19.66 -4.87
C GLU A 190 0.15 -20.30 -4.56
N ARG A 191 -0.95 -19.71 -5.05
CA ARG A 191 -2.30 -20.30 -4.90
C ARG A 191 -2.40 -21.68 -5.57
N ILE A 192 -1.84 -21.83 -6.78
CA ILE A 192 -1.83 -23.12 -7.50
C ILE A 192 -1.03 -24.16 -6.70
N ARG A 193 0.11 -23.78 -6.11
CA ARG A 193 0.94 -24.68 -5.30
C ARG A 193 0.21 -25.16 -4.04
N GLN A 194 -0.49 -24.26 -3.36
CA GLN A 194 -1.24 -24.59 -2.14
C GLN A 194 -2.46 -25.47 -2.42
N HIS A 195 -3.18 -25.24 -3.52
CA HIS A 195 -4.34 -26.08 -3.90
C HIS A 195 -3.93 -27.43 -4.53
N GLY A 196 -2.75 -27.52 -5.16
CA GLY A 196 -2.22 -28.77 -5.70
C GLY A 196 -1.68 -29.75 -4.65
N GLN A 197 -1.24 -29.26 -3.49
CA GLN A 197 -0.78 -30.11 -2.38
C GLN A 197 -1.94 -30.68 -1.54
N GLY A 198 -3.12 -30.06 -1.57
CA GLY A 198 -4.31 -30.53 -0.83
C GLY A 198 -5.11 -31.67 -1.48
N VAL A 199 -4.77 -32.07 -2.72
CA VAL A 199 -5.46 -33.16 -3.45
C VAL A 199 -4.71 -34.50 -3.34
N ASN A 200 -3.48 -34.50 -2.79
CA ASN A 200 -2.66 -35.69 -2.59
C ASN A 200 -2.44 -36.02 -1.11
N ALA A 201 -3.44 -35.79 -0.26
CA ALA A 201 -3.43 -36.19 1.15
C ALA A 201 -4.65 -37.07 1.47
#